data_AF-A0AAV8G0E9-F1
#
_entry.id   AF-A0AAV8G0E9-F1
#
_cell.length_a   1.000
_cell.length_b   1.000
_cell.length_c   1.000
_cell.angle_alpha   90.00
_cell.angle_beta   90.00
_cell.angle_gamma   90.00
#
_symmetry.space_group_name_H-M   'P 1'
#
loop_
_entity.id
_entity.type
_entity.pdbx_description
1 polymer ?
#
loop_
_entity_poly.entity_id
_entity_poly.type
_entity_poly.pdbx_seq_one_letter_code
_entity_poly.pdbx_strand_id
1 'polypeptide(L)'
;MDIYRFCKVVTIVSVILLFVSVALLFLFELPSDIATAKTKNVPEESTNWKNMSEERTNWEDKYAVVFDMASSANRLHVYRFGENLKVLHMGEAIELFVQQKPGLSALAGHPKKAAKSLIPLLEKAKTVIPPKLWKKTPVIVGATAGLETVGINAAEKILQVVRHMLEKRSSLLSHSEWTSLVNRTQEGAFQWVTINYLFGKLGQTHADTVGVLDLGDSSVVMAYAISEGDATKAPKVSEREESSVQNLLINATSYDIYVHSYLHYGLLAARAEILKVGNNCMLSGYKGTYRYGNKKYNASATSSGTNYTKCKTDVVKGLNFSKPACTRTKCTNWHKNLFLTSLFFDKAYETGFVDPKTGGVAKVKASDFEDAAKHACSLNMKYAEKEYPSLSYDSLSFLCMDLVYQFILLRDGYGKFIHHCIYKQKGSIYYLELTLDFLFLCRCGSLSRDEFGEKGAIQRFLCRGSLASWKSNSRLVAFKMR
;
A
#
# COMPACT_ATOMS: atom_id res chain seq x y z
N MET A 1 -2.72 -23.70 -65.82
CA MET A 1 -2.27 -22.78 -64.75
C MET A 1 -3.20 -23.00 -63.58
N ASP A 2 -2.84 -23.78 -62.56
CA ASP A 2 -2.18 -23.22 -61.38
C ASP A 2 -1.38 -24.25 -60.54
N ILE A 3 -0.84 -25.30 -61.17
CA ILE A 3 0.18 -26.17 -60.53
C ILE A 3 1.44 -25.35 -60.13
N TYR A 4 1.76 -24.30 -60.90
CA TYR A 4 2.87 -23.38 -60.59
C TYR A 4 2.62 -22.47 -59.37
N ARG A 5 1.36 -22.19 -59.01
CA ARG A 5 1.05 -21.40 -57.80
C ARG A 5 1.13 -22.25 -56.54
N PHE A 6 0.71 -23.51 -56.61
CA PHE A 6 0.83 -24.43 -55.48
C PHE A 6 2.29 -24.79 -55.17
N CYS A 7 3.11 -25.04 -56.21
CA CYS A 7 4.55 -25.26 -56.01
C CYS A 7 5.26 -24.05 -55.38
N LYS A 8 4.94 -22.81 -55.76
CA LYS A 8 5.56 -21.61 -55.16
C LYS A 8 5.23 -21.45 -53.67
N VAL A 9 3.99 -21.73 -53.26
CA VAL A 9 3.59 -21.64 -51.84
C VAL A 9 4.25 -22.77 -51.04
N VAL A 10 4.30 -23.99 -51.57
CA VAL A 10 4.98 -25.11 -50.92
C VAL A 10 6.48 -24.84 -50.80
N THR A 11 7.15 -24.31 -51.83
CA THR A 11 8.58 -23.97 -51.76
C THR A 11 8.86 -22.88 -50.72
N ILE A 12 8.02 -21.83 -50.63
CA ILE A 12 8.20 -20.76 -49.64
C ILE A 12 8.02 -21.28 -48.21
N VAL A 13 6.97 -22.07 -47.96
CA VAL A 13 6.73 -22.67 -46.64
C VAL A 13 7.83 -23.67 -46.27
N SER A 14 8.32 -24.45 -47.24
CA SER A 14 9.43 -25.40 -47.03
C SER A 14 10.73 -24.69 -46.67
N VAL A 15 11.04 -23.57 -47.32
CA VAL A 15 12.25 -22.77 -47.03
C VAL A 15 12.15 -22.13 -45.65
N ILE A 16 10.99 -21.59 -45.26
CA ILE A 16 10.78 -21.01 -43.92
C ILE A 16 10.92 -22.09 -42.84
N LEU A 17 10.34 -23.28 -43.04
CA LEU A 17 10.49 -24.40 -42.10
C LEU A 17 11.94 -24.91 -42.04
N LEU A 18 12.67 -24.88 -43.15
CA LEU A 18 14.10 -25.20 -43.19
C LEU A 18 14.92 -24.18 -42.38
N PHE A 19 14.65 -22.88 -42.52
CA PHE A 19 15.35 -21.84 -41.74
C PHE A 19 15.03 -21.92 -40.23
N VAL A 20 13.77 -22.21 -39.87
CA VAL A 20 13.38 -22.38 -38.46
C VAL A 20 14.02 -23.64 -37.86
N SER A 21 14.07 -24.75 -38.60
CA SER A 21 14.73 -25.98 -38.14
C SER A 21 16.25 -25.82 -38.02
N VAL A 22 16.90 -25.13 -38.97
CA VAL A 22 18.33 -24.80 -38.88
C VAL A 22 18.62 -23.86 -37.71
N ALA A 23 17.79 -22.84 -37.46
CA ALA A 23 17.93 -21.95 -36.31
C ALA A 23 17.74 -22.68 -34.97
N LEU A 24 16.84 -23.67 -34.91
CA LEU A 24 16.65 -24.52 -33.73
C LEU A 24 17.82 -25.50 -33.52
N LEU A 25 18.44 -25.99 -34.59
CA LEU A 25 19.67 -26.79 -34.52
C LEU A 25 20.85 -25.97 -33.98
N PHE A 26 20.96 -24.68 -34.34
CA PHE A 26 21.97 -23.76 -33.78
C PHE A 26 21.70 -23.33 -32.33
N LEU A 27 20.49 -23.52 -31.81
CA LEU A 27 20.14 -23.25 -30.41
C LEU A 27 20.38 -24.44 -29.47
N PHE A 28 20.69 -25.64 -30.00
CA PHE A 28 20.78 -26.88 -29.20
C PHE A 28 22.07 -27.70 -29.35
N GLU A 29 23.15 -27.18 -29.94
CA GLU A 29 24.50 -27.77 -29.81
C GLU A 29 25.48 -26.79 -29.15
N LEU A 30 25.64 -26.96 -27.82
CA LEU A 30 26.77 -26.49 -27.01
C LEU A 30 28.08 -27.16 -27.48
N PRO A 31 29.27 -26.61 -27.13
CA PRO A 31 30.11 -27.47 -26.30
C PRO A 31 30.87 -26.75 -25.17
N SER A 32 30.97 -27.50 -24.09
CA SER A 32 31.90 -27.35 -22.98
C SER A 32 33.18 -28.11 -23.29
N ASP A 33 34.34 -27.46 -23.07
CA ASP A 33 35.65 -28.07 -22.77
C ASP A 33 36.29 -27.15 -21.70
N ILE A 34 36.48 -27.54 -20.44
CA ILE A 34 37.38 -28.55 -19.84
C ILE A 34 38.87 -28.24 -20.03
N ALA A 35 39.50 -27.82 -18.92
CA ALA A 35 40.83 -28.25 -18.47
C ALA A 35 40.94 -27.92 -16.96
N THR A 36 40.43 -28.75 -16.03
CA THR A 36 40.99 -30.00 -15.44
C THR A 36 41.68 -29.76 -14.09
N ALA A 37 41.17 -30.39 -13.02
CA ALA A 37 41.89 -31.49 -12.37
C ALA A 37 41.09 -32.17 -11.24
N LYS A 38 40.79 -33.45 -11.51
CA LYS A 38 40.77 -34.63 -10.62
C LYS A 38 39.60 -34.85 -9.66
N THR A 39 38.89 -35.91 -10.03
CA THR A 39 37.88 -36.73 -9.35
C THR A 39 38.40 -37.45 -8.11
N LYS A 40 37.50 -37.67 -7.15
CA LYS A 40 37.26 -38.97 -6.49
C LYS A 40 35.88 -39.00 -5.83
N ASN A 41 35.09 -40.01 -6.20
CA ASN A 41 33.74 -40.34 -5.70
C ASN A 41 33.72 -40.60 -4.18
N VAL A 42 32.67 -40.17 -3.44
CA VAL A 42 31.83 -40.95 -2.48
C VAL A 42 30.55 -40.10 -2.12
N PRO A 43 29.56 -40.57 -1.33
CA PRO A 43 28.17 -40.81 -1.73
C PRO A 43 27.14 -39.79 -1.19
N GLU A 44 25.91 -40.01 -1.60
CA GLU A 44 24.63 -39.51 -1.08
C GLU A 44 24.57 -39.40 0.47
N GLU A 45 24.66 -38.18 1.03
CA GLU A 45 24.18 -37.88 2.38
C GLU A 45 23.98 -36.37 2.63
N SER A 46 23.01 -36.08 3.50
CA SER A 46 22.51 -34.78 3.93
C SER A 46 23.57 -33.70 4.25
N THR A 47 23.44 -32.48 3.70
CA THR A 47 24.15 -31.31 4.25
C THR A 47 23.42 -29.97 4.08
N ASN A 48 22.89 -29.49 5.21
CA ASN A 48 23.18 -28.16 5.81
C ASN A 48 23.39 -26.96 4.86
N TRP A 49 22.39 -26.09 4.78
CA TRP A 49 22.29 -24.85 3.98
C TRP A 49 23.25 -23.71 4.36
N LYS A 50 24.37 -24.00 5.02
CA LYS A 50 25.16 -22.95 5.70
C LYS A 50 26.14 -22.16 4.86
N ASN A 51 26.46 -22.51 3.62
CA ASN A 51 27.48 -21.78 2.86
C ASN A 51 27.14 -21.68 1.37
N MET A 52 26.58 -20.54 0.95
CA MET A 52 26.63 -20.11 -0.45
C MET A 52 27.00 -18.63 -0.48
N SER A 53 28.31 -18.42 -0.69
CA SER A 53 29.04 -17.20 -1.09
C SER A 53 28.41 -15.84 -0.74
N GLU A 54 28.80 -15.33 0.44
CA GLU A 54 28.83 -13.90 0.76
C GLU A 54 29.87 -13.20 -0.12
N GLU A 55 29.42 -12.32 -1.03
CA GLU A 55 30.21 -11.14 -1.36
C GLU A 55 30.35 -10.33 -0.06
N ARG A 56 31.51 -10.46 0.60
CA ARG A 56 31.81 -9.78 1.86
C ARG A 56 31.97 -8.28 1.63
N THR A 57 30.87 -7.55 1.70
CA THR A 57 30.88 -6.17 2.20
C THR A 57 31.07 -6.23 3.71
N ASN A 58 31.84 -5.32 4.31
CA ASN A 58 32.09 -5.26 5.76
C ASN A 58 30.85 -4.75 6.56
N TRP A 59 29.65 -4.96 6.01
CA TRP A 59 28.38 -4.41 6.47
C TRP A 59 27.54 -5.51 7.12
N GLU A 60 27.11 -5.27 8.37
CA GLU A 60 26.15 -6.16 9.03
C GLU A 60 24.73 -5.80 8.59
N ASP A 61 24.05 -6.74 7.93
CA ASP A 61 22.64 -6.60 7.55
C ASP A 61 21.75 -6.20 8.72
N LYS A 62 20.74 -5.39 8.41
CA LYS A 62 19.72 -4.93 9.36
C LYS A 62 18.39 -5.60 9.06
N TYR A 63 17.60 -5.80 10.09
CA TYR A 63 16.25 -6.35 9.98
C TYR A 63 15.27 -5.43 10.68
N ALA A 64 14.02 -5.44 10.25
CA ALA A 64 12.93 -4.77 10.94
C ALA A 64 11.68 -5.64 10.91
N VAL A 65 10.97 -5.68 12.04
CA VAL A 65 9.71 -6.43 12.21
C VAL A 65 8.58 -5.43 12.39
N VAL A 66 7.52 -5.58 11.61
CA VAL A 66 6.35 -4.71 11.66
C VAL A 66 5.08 -5.54 11.77
N PHE A 67 4.26 -5.17 12.74
CA PHE A 67 2.90 -5.66 12.89
C PHE A 67 1.92 -4.59 12.40
N ASP A 68 1.11 -4.94 11.42
CA ASP A 68 -0.13 -4.22 11.11
C ASP A 68 -1.31 -4.92 11.80
N MET A 69 -1.94 -4.19 12.71
CA MET A 69 -3.09 -4.67 13.48
C MET A 69 -4.36 -4.00 12.97
N ALA A 70 -5.01 -4.68 12.03
CA ALA A 70 -6.31 -4.29 11.53
C ALA A 70 -7.45 -4.98 12.31
N SER A 71 -8.68 -4.55 12.05
CA SER A 71 -9.88 -5.17 12.62
C SER A 71 -10.06 -6.63 12.17
N SER A 72 -9.81 -6.90 10.89
CA SER A 72 -10.12 -8.20 10.28
C SER A 72 -8.98 -9.21 10.38
N ALA A 73 -7.72 -8.75 10.50
CA ALA A 73 -6.54 -9.61 10.58
C ALA A 73 -5.35 -8.87 11.23
N ASN A 74 -4.45 -9.64 11.83
CA ASN A 74 -3.12 -9.18 12.20
C ASN A 74 -2.14 -9.63 11.12
N ARG A 75 -1.23 -8.74 10.71
CA ARG A 75 -0.25 -9.00 9.66
C ARG A 75 1.14 -8.77 10.22
N LEU A 76 2.05 -9.68 9.90
CA LEU A 76 3.46 -9.62 10.24
C LEU A 76 4.25 -9.40 8.96
N HIS A 77 5.17 -8.44 9.02
CA HIS A 77 6.15 -8.16 8.00
C HIS A 77 7.53 -8.23 8.63
N VAL A 78 8.46 -8.88 7.94
CA VAL A 78 9.88 -8.78 8.25
C VAL A 78 10.60 -8.36 6.98
N TYR A 79 11.48 -7.38 7.12
CA TYR A 79 12.32 -6.89 6.03
C TYR A 79 13.80 -7.01 6.41
N ARG A 80 14.62 -7.31 5.40
CA ARG A 80 16.09 -7.35 5.50
C ARG A 80 16.67 -6.20 4.68
N PHE A 81 17.66 -5.52 5.23
CA PHE A 81 18.28 -4.35 4.63
C PHE A 81 19.80 -4.50 4.61
N GLY A 82 20.39 -4.24 3.46
CA GLY A 82 21.82 -4.12 3.28
C GLY A 82 22.30 -2.69 3.48
N GLU A 83 23.43 -2.37 2.86
CA GLU A 83 24.01 -1.04 2.88
C GLU A 83 23.02 0.01 2.33
N ASN A 84 23.07 1.22 2.87
CA ASN A 84 22.20 2.34 2.48
C ASN A 84 20.70 2.04 2.57
N LEU A 85 20.30 1.14 3.46
CA LEU A 85 18.91 0.70 3.63
C LEU A 85 18.33 0.07 2.36
N LYS A 86 19.13 -0.53 1.48
CA LYS A 86 18.63 -1.30 0.33
C LYS A 86 17.91 -2.56 0.82
N VAL A 87 16.63 -2.74 0.48
CA VAL A 87 15.89 -3.97 0.78
C VAL A 87 16.55 -5.15 0.07
N LEU A 88 16.79 -6.23 0.81
CA LEU A 88 17.37 -7.47 0.35
C LEU A 88 16.33 -8.58 0.36
N HIS A 89 16.54 -9.58 -0.50
CA HIS A 89 15.72 -10.79 -0.50
C HIS A 89 15.96 -11.66 0.75
N MET A 90 14.88 -12.28 1.20
CA MET A 90 14.84 -13.38 2.15
C MET A 90 14.22 -14.59 1.45
N GLY A 91 15.08 -15.43 0.85
CA GLY A 91 14.62 -16.46 -0.08
C GLY A 91 14.15 -15.84 -1.39
N GLU A 92 12.97 -16.24 -1.87
CA GLU A 92 12.40 -15.75 -3.13
C GLU A 92 11.69 -14.38 -3.01
N ALA A 93 11.42 -13.92 -1.79
CA ALA A 93 10.67 -12.69 -1.53
C ALA A 93 11.53 -11.60 -0.87
N ILE A 94 11.14 -10.34 -1.03
CA ILE A 94 11.77 -9.19 -0.36
C ILE A 94 11.30 -9.00 1.10
N GLU A 95 10.28 -9.75 1.49
CA GLU A 95 9.69 -9.73 2.82
C GLU A 95 9.29 -11.14 3.27
N LEU A 96 9.22 -11.34 4.58
CA LEU A 96 8.42 -12.41 5.17
C LEU A 96 7.07 -11.81 5.54
N PHE A 97 6.01 -12.26 4.85
CA PHE A 97 4.63 -11.86 5.13
C PHE A 97 3.85 -13.00 5.77
N VAL A 98 3.17 -12.72 6.89
CA VAL A 98 2.25 -13.67 7.52
C VAL A 98 0.99 -12.96 7.97
N GLN A 99 -0.17 -13.46 7.55
CA GLN A 99 -1.47 -12.94 7.98
C GLN A 99 -2.18 -13.94 8.88
N GLN A 100 -2.73 -13.46 9.99
CA GLN A 100 -3.50 -14.22 10.97
C GLN A 100 -4.89 -13.60 11.15
N LYS A 101 -5.94 -14.42 11.09
CA LYS A 101 -7.32 -14.06 11.44
C LYS A 101 -7.76 -14.79 12.71
N PRO A 102 -8.66 -14.21 13.52
CA PRO A 102 -9.20 -12.85 13.41
C PRO A 102 -8.19 -11.78 13.88
N GLY A 103 -8.43 -10.52 13.51
CA GLY A 103 -7.64 -9.37 13.98
C GLY A 103 -7.89 -9.01 15.45
N LEU A 104 -7.15 -8.03 15.98
CA LEU A 104 -7.23 -7.65 17.39
C LEU A 104 -8.58 -7.09 17.82
N SER A 105 -9.39 -6.52 16.93
CA SER A 105 -10.70 -5.99 17.30
C SER A 105 -11.65 -7.09 17.79
N ALA A 106 -11.53 -8.32 17.26
CA ALA A 106 -12.29 -9.48 17.74
C ALA A 106 -11.91 -9.88 19.18
N LEU A 107 -10.79 -9.37 19.69
CA LEU A 107 -10.26 -9.63 21.02
C LEU A 107 -10.35 -8.40 21.93
N ALA A 108 -11.18 -7.41 21.58
CA ALA A 108 -11.29 -6.15 22.32
C ALA A 108 -11.64 -6.31 23.81
N GLY A 109 -12.49 -7.29 24.13
CA GLY A 109 -12.83 -7.64 25.52
C GLY A 109 -11.75 -8.43 26.27
N HIS A 110 -10.67 -8.85 25.60
CA HIS A 110 -9.63 -9.70 26.17
C HIS A 110 -8.20 -9.23 25.83
N PRO A 111 -7.73 -8.07 26.35
CA PRO A 111 -6.42 -7.49 26.02
C PRO A 111 -5.21 -8.44 26.19
N LYS A 112 -5.22 -9.30 27.22
CA LYS A 112 -4.17 -10.33 27.41
C LYS A 112 -4.18 -11.41 26.32
N LYS A 113 -5.36 -11.78 25.83
CA LYS A 113 -5.51 -12.75 24.72
C LYS A 113 -5.08 -12.10 23.40
N ALA A 114 -5.42 -10.83 23.20
CA ALA A 114 -4.94 -10.02 22.08
C ALA A 114 -3.41 -10.03 21.98
N ALA A 115 -2.70 -9.68 23.05
CA ALA A 115 -1.23 -9.69 23.05
C ALA A 115 -0.64 -11.11 22.86
N LYS A 116 -1.21 -12.15 23.50
CA LYS A 116 -0.77 -13.54 23.31
C LYS A 116 -0.93 -14.02 21.87
N SER A 117 -1.94 -13.51 21.14
CA SER A 117 -2.19 -13.89 19.75
C SER A 117 -1.07 -13.51 18.78
N LEU A 118 -0.16 -12.62 19.19
CA LEU A 118 0.97 -12.13 18.39
C LEU A 118 2.25 -12.93 18.60
N ILE A 119 2.32 -13.76 19.66
CA ILE A 119 3.50 -14.57 19.97
C ILE A 119 3.84 -15.53 18.82
N PRO A 120 2.89 -16.26 18.19
CA PRO A 120 3.21 -17.14 17.06
C PRO A 120 3.83 -16.39 15.88
N LEU A 121 3.35 -15.18 15.60
CA LEU A 121 3.89 -14.31 14.55
C LEU A 121 5.30 -13.83 14.90
N LEU A 122 5.54 -13.46 16.16
CA LEU A 122 6.85 -13.05 16.64
C LEU A 122 7.89 -14.17 16.54
N GLU A 123 7.51 -15.41 16.90
CA GLU A 123 8.39 -16.57 16.73
C GLU A 123 8.66 -16.84 15.25
N LYS A 124 7.66 -16.65 14.37
CA LYS A 124 7.86 -16.76 12.92
C LYS A 124 8.84 -15.71 12.40
N ALA A 125 8.80 -14.47 12.90
CA ALA A 125 9.78 -13.44 12.56
C ALA A 125 11.21 -13.85 12.95
N LYS A 126 11.38 -14.43 14.13
CA LYS A 126 12.69 -14.88 14.63
C LYS A 126 13.28 -16.04 13.84
N THR A 127 12.49 -16.78 13.06
CA THR A 127 13.00 -17.86 12.19
C THR A 127 13.85 -17.34 11.03
N VAL A 128 13.65 -16.09 10.60
CA VAL A 128 14.39 -15.49 9.47
C VAL A 128 15.45 -14.49 9.93
N ILE A 129 15.43 -14.08 11.21
CA ILE A 129 16.39 -13.12 11.77
C ILE A 129 17.49 -13.89 12.51
N PRO A 130 18.79 -13.71 12.16
CA PRO A 130 19.89 -14.30 12.90
C PRO A 130 19.84 -13.98 14.40
N PRO A 131 20.04 -14.95 15.32
CA PRO A 131 19.94 -14.72 16.76
C PRO A 131 20.80 -13.57 17.30
N LYS A 132 21.99 -13.38 16.72
CA LYS A 132 22.91 -12.27 17.07
C LYS A 132 22.31 -10.88 16.79
N LEU A 133 21.32 -10.79 15.90
CA LEU A 133 20.67 -9.55 15.48
C LEU A 133 19.35 -9.28 16.20
N TRP A 134 18.82 -10.22 17.00
CA TRP A 134 17.51 -10.03 17.66
C TRP A 134 17.46 -8.75 18.48
N LYS A 135 18.44 -8.53 19.37
CA LYS A 135 18.51 -7.32 20.21
C LYS A 135 18.75 -6.00 19.44
N LYS A 136 19.11 -6.08 18.16
CA LYS A 136 19.33 -4.92 17.27
C LYS A 136 18.15 -4.69 16.31
N THR A 137 17.24 -5.66 16.21
CA THR A 137 16.14 -5.64 15.24
C THR A 137 14.93 -4.94 15.86
N PRO A 138 14.53 -3.75 15.38
CA PRO A 138 13.31 -3.09 15.84
C PRO A 138 12.06 -3.93 15.58
N VAL A 139 11.15 -3.97 16.55
CA VAL A 139 9.78 -4.45 16.40
C VAL A 139 8.81 -3.29 16.60
N ILE A 140 7.97 -3.06 15.58
CA ILE A 140 7.01 -1.96 15.50
C ILE A 140 5.61 -2.53 15.38
N VAL A 141 4.65 -1.85 15.98
CA VAL A 141 3.24 -2.19 15.94
C VAL A 141 2.43 -0.96 15.55
N GLY A 142 1.85 -0.98 14.34
CA GLY A 142 0.87 -0.02 13.90
C GLY A 142 -0.53 -0.62 14.01
N ALA A 143 -1.36 -0.09 14.91
CA ALA A 143 -2.78 -0.42 14.95
C ALA A 143 -3.58 0.60 14.14
N THR A 144 -4.23 0.15 13.08
CA THR A 144 -4.93 1.01 12.13
C THR A 144 -6.37 1.32 12.58
N ALA A 145 -7.11 2.07 11.75
CA ALA A 145 -8.51 2.45 11.97
C ALA A 145 -9.44 1.29 12.38
N GLY A 146 -9.08 0.04 12.07
CA GLY A 146 -9.81 -1.13 12.53
C GLY A 146 -9.86 -1.27 14.06
N LEU A 147 -8.80 -0.90 14.78
CA LEU A 147 -8.78 -0.93 16.25
C LEU A 147 -9.49 0.30 16.85
N GLU A 148 -9.56 1.42 16.15
CA GLU A 148 -10.34 2.59 16.59
C GLU A 148 -11.83 2.26 16.77
N THR A 149 -12.35 1.32 15.97
CA THR A 149 -13.76 0.90 16.02
C THR A 149 -14.18 0.29 17.36
N VAL A 150 -13.23 -0.21 18.16
CA VAL A 150 -13.51 -0.76 19.51
C VAL A 150 -13.48 0.31 20.61
N GLY A 151 -13.20 1.56 20.24
CA GLY A 151 -13.08 2.71 21.12
C GLY A 151 -11.66 2.93 21.63
N ILE A 152 -11.25 4.20 21.72
CA ILE A 152 -9.89 4.64 22.10
C ILE A 152 -9.42 3.96 23.41
N ASN A 153 -10.28 3.88 24.42
CA ASN A 153 -9.94 3.28 25.70
C ASN A 153 -9.66 1.77 25.60
N ALA A 154 -10.40 1.04 24.78
CA ALA A 154 -10.19 -0.40 24.60
C ALA A 154 -8.94 -0.65 23.74
N ALA A 155 -8.77 0.13 22.67
CA ALA A 155 -7.59 0.09 21.81
C ALA A 155 -6.30 0.34 22.64
N GLU A 156 -6.27 1.38 23.47
CA GLU A 156 -5.10 1.70 24.28
C GLU A 156 -4.80 0.62 25.34
N LYS A 157 -5.83 0.02 25.95
CA LYS A 157 -5.64 -1.13 26.86
C LYS A 157 -4.98 -2.32 26.14
N ILE A 158 -5.36 -2.58 24.90
CA ILE A 158 -4.75 -3.64 24.09
C ILE A 158 -3.29 -3.30 23.80
N LEU A 159 -3.03 -2.07 23.31
CA LEU A 159 -1.69 -1.60 22.98
C LEU A 159 -0.75 -1.62 24.20
N GLN A 160 -1.23 -1.26 25.38
CA GLN A 160 -0.45 -1.36 26.62
C GLN A 160 0.01 -2.78 26.92
N VAL A 161 -0.88 -3.77 26.77
CA VAL A 161 -0.52 -5.17 27.00
C VAL A 161 0.40 -5.70 25.89
N VAL A 162 0.25 -5.22 24.65
CA VAL A 162 1.17 -5.51 23.56
C VAL A 162 2.57 -4.95 23.84
N ARG A 163 2.70 -3.69 24.26
CA ARG A 163 3.97 -3.07 24.66
C ARG A 163 4.68 -3.91 25.72
N HIS A 164 3.95 -4.30 26.76
CA HIS A 164 4.50 -5.15 27.82
C HIS A 164 4.91 -6.54 27.33
N MET A 165 4.14 -7.15 26.42
CA MET A 165 4.47 -8.45 25.83
C MET A 165 5.75 -8.36 24.99
N LEU A 166 5.91 -7.31 24.18
CA LEU A 166 7.11 -7.09 23.37
C LEU A 166 8.34 -6.89 24.26
N GLU A 167 8.25 -6.05 25.28
CA GLU A 167 9.34 -5.78 26.22
C GLU A 167 9.81 -7.05 26.95
N LYS A 168 8.86 -7.90 27.39
CA LYS A 168 9.18 -9.07 28.21
C LYS A 168 9.48 -10.35 27.43
N ARG A 169 8.96 -10.50 26.21
CA ARG A 169 9.00 -11.79 25.48
C ARG A 169 9.64 -11.75 24.10
N SER A 170 9.74 -10.59 23.44
CA SER A 170 10.14 -10.57 22.03
C SER A 170 11.60 -10.98 21.80
N SER A 171 12.50 -10.65 22.72
CA SER A 171 13.96 -10.64 22.49
C SER A 171 14.41 -9.67 21.38
N LEU A 172 13.47 -8.96 20.75
CA LEU A 172 13.70 -7.94 19.74
C LEU A 172 13.84 -6.56 20.40
N LEU A 173 14.40 -5.59 19.67
CA LEU A 173 14.47 -4.21 20.14
C LEU A 173 13.07 -3.59 20.10
N SER A 174 12.52 -3.25 21.27
CA SER A 174 11.19 -2.66 21.40
C SER A 174 11.22 -1.40 22.25
N HIS A 175 10.52 -0.36 21.82
CA HIS A 175 10.19 0.82 22.62
C HIS A 175 8.68 1.00 22.68
N SER A 176 8.15 1.51 23.81
CA SER A 176 6.71 1.70 24.01
C SER A 176 6.06 2.56 22.93
N GLU A 177 6.81 3.55 22.44
CA GLU A 177 6.46 4.55 21.45
C GLU A 177 6.31 3.95 20.05
N TRP A 178 6.93 2.79 19.79
CA TRP A 178 6.84 2.07 18.52
C TRP A 178 5.59 1.17 18.45
N THR A 179 4.73 1.24 19.45
CA THR A 179 3.43 0.58 19.48
C THR A 179 2.36 1.64 19.67
N SER A 180 1.70 2.02 18.58
CA SER A 180 0.74 3.12 18.58
C SER A 180 -0.46 2.85 17.68
N LEU A 181 -1.52 3.64 17.88
CA LEU A 181 -2.52 3.83 16.85
C LEU A 181 -1.89 4.62 15.71
N VAL A 182 -2.19 4.20 14.48
CA VAL A 182 -1.78 4.89 13.25
C VAL A 182 -3.05 5.51 12.68
N ASN A 183 -3.10 6.84 12.67
CA ASN A 183 -4.21 7.56 12.07
C ASN A 183 -4.05 7.60 10.53
N ARG A 184 -5.08 8.07 9.83
CA ARG A 184 -5.09 8.06 8.36
C ARG A 184 -4.09 9.04 7.74
N THR A 185 -3.75 10.13 8.44
CA THR A 185 -2.76 11.10 7.94
C THR A 185 -1.34 10.54 8.04
N GLN A 186 -1.05 9.76 9.08
CA GLN A 186 0.18 8.99 9.22
C GLN A 186 0.25 7.87 8.17
N GLU A 187 -0.82 7.10 7.99
CA GLU A 187 -0.90 6.05 6.98
C GLU A 187 -0.58 6.60 5.58
N GLY A 188 -1.18 7.74 5.19
CA GLY A 188 -0.86 8.39 3.92
C GLY A 188 0.58 8.87 3.80
N ALA A 189 1.17 9.41 4.87
CA ALA A 189 2.59 9.84 4.87
C ALA A 189 3.53 8.63 4.72
N PHE A 190 3.28 7.55 5.45
CA PHE A 190 4.07 6.31 5.41
C PHE A 190 4.03 5.65 4.03
N GLN A 191 2.85 5.70 3.40
CA GLN A 191 2.67 5.27 2.04
C GLN A 191 3.47 6.12 1.05
N TRP A 192 3.45 7.45 1.21
CA TRP A 192 4.29 8.34 0.41
C TRP A 192 5.78 8.01 0.55
N VAL A 193 6.28 7.76 1.76
CA VAL A 193 7.68 7.40 1.99
C VAL A 193 8.04 6.10 1.28
N THR A 194 7.17 5.10 1.36
CA THR A 194 7.41 3.80 0.71
C THR A 194 7.46 3.89 -0.79
N ILE A 195 6.49 4.57 -1.39
CA ILE A 195 6.47 4.74 -2.84
C ILE A 195 7.74 5.46 -3.30
N ASN A 196 8.14 6.52 -2.61
CA ASN A 196 9.35 7.25 -2.95
C ASN A 196 10.63 6.47 -2.63
N TYR A 197 10.64 5.59 -1.64
CA TYR A 197 11.74 4.68 -1.39
C TYR A 197 11.89 3.68 -2.54
N LEU A 198 10.80 3.02 -2.92
CA LEU A 198 10.78 2.02 -3.99
C LEU A 198 11.18 2.60 -5.35
N PHE A 199 10.85 3.87 -5.58
CA PHE A 199 11.29 4.60 -6.78
C PHE A 199 12.66 5.27 -6.66
N GLY A 200 13.36 5.14 -5.52
CA GLY A 200 14.66 5.79 -5.29
C GLY A 200 14.61 7.33 -5.32
N LYS A 201 13.45 7.90 -4.95
CA LYS A 201 13.17 9.34 -4.94
C LYS A 201 13.45 10.03 -3.61
N LEU A 202 13.59 9.27 -2.52
CA LEU A 202 13.96 9.84 -1.22
C LEU A 202 15.35 10.47 -1.29
N GLY A 203 15.49 11.66 -0.69
CA GLY A 203 16.67 12.51 -0.78
C GLY A 203 16.61 13.56 -1.89
N GLN A 204 15.72 13.43 -2.89
CA GLN A 204 15.53 14.40 -3.97
C GLN A 204 14.61 15.57 -3.54
N THR A 205 14.41 16.57 -4.40
CA THR A 205 13.52 17.70 -4.07
C THR A 205 12.06 17.27 -4.05
N HIS A 206 11.18 18.00 -3.34
CA HIS A 206 9.75 17.68 -3.28
C HIS A 206 9.12 17.53 -4.69
N ALA A 207 9.58 18.30 -5.67
CA ALA A 207 9.09 18.26 -7.05
C ALA A 207 9.46 16.98 -7.82
N ASP A 208 10.50 16.26 -7.39
CA ASP A 208 10.97 15.02 -8.03
C ASP A 208 10.31 13.75 -7.47
N THR A 209 9.57 13.91 -6.38
CA THR A 209 8.89 12.83 -5.67
C THR A 209 7.55 12.49 -6.32
N VAL A 210 7.02 11.32 -6.00
CA VAL A 210 5.74 10.80 -6.49
C VAL A 210 4.69 10.99 -5.40
N GLY A 211 3.55 11.58 -5.74
CA GLY A 211 2.40 11.63 -4.83
C GLY A 211 1.68 10.29 -4.78
N VAL A 212 0.92 10.02 -3.73
CA VAL A 212 0.15 8.79 -3.57
C VAL A 212 -1.32 9.10 -3.39
N LEU A 213 -2.16 8.34 -4.08
CA LEU A 213 -3.60 8.36 -3.92
C LEU A 213 -4.10 6.96 -3.60
N ASP A 214 -4.58 6.79 -2.37
CA ASP A 214 -5.05 5.52 -1.82
C ASP A 214 -6.55 5.49 -1.69
N LEU A 215 -7.18 4.58 -2.43
CA LEU A 215 -8.62 4.37 -2.36
C LEU A 215 -8.93 3.16 -1.48
N GLY A 216 -9.22 3.44 -0.21
CA GLY A 216 -9.73 2.46 0.73
C GLY A 216 -11.26 2.30 0.67
N ASP A 217 -11.79 1.49 1.57
CA ASP A 217 -13.24 1.22 1.65
C ASP A 217 -14.05 2.45 2.09
N SER A 218 -13.57 3.16 3.11
CA SER A 218 -14.31 4.25 3.77
C SER A 218 -13.88 5.65 3.38
N SER A 219 -12.63 5.81 2.95
CA SER A 219 -12.00 7.09 2.62
C SER A 219 -11.03 6.93 1.45
N VAL A 220 -10.76 8.04 0.78
CA VAL A 220 -9.60 8.17 -0.11
C VAL A 220 -8.57 9.09 0.56
N VAL A 221 -7.30 8.71 0.53
CA VAL A 221 -6.18 9.45 1.12
C VAL A 221 -5.26 9.95 0.02
N MET A 222 -4.93 11.23 0.05
CA MET A 222 -3.95 11.85 -0.83
C MET A 222 -2.74 12.27 -0.01
N ALA A 223 -1.54 11.93 -0.46
CA ALA A 223 -0.28 12.31 0.17
C ALA A 223 0.77 12.76 -0.87
N TYR A 224 1.35 13.95 -0.72
CA TYR A 224 2.44 14.42 -1.59
C TYR A 224 3.32 15.47 -0.91
N ALA A 225 4.60 15.53 -1.28
CA ALA A 225 5.50 16.55 -0.77
C ALA A 225 5.20 17.92 -1.39
N ILE A 226 5.28 18.96 -0.57
CA ILE A 226 5.07 20.36 -0.94
C ILE A 226 6.30 21.20 -0.64
N SER A 227 6.33 22.41 -1.20
CA SER A 227 7.35 23.40 -0.85
C SER A 227 7.13 23.92 0.58
N GLU A 228 8.20 24.33 1.26
CA GLU A 228 8.12 25.01 2.57
C GLU A 228 7.21 26.25 2.50
N GLY A 229 7.25 26.97 1.38
CA GLY A 229 6.40 28.13 1.12
C GLY A 229 4.91 27.80 0.97
N ASP A 230 4.54 26.57 0.60
CA ASP A 230 3.16 26.10 0.58
C ASP A 230 2.76 25.50 1.94
N ALA A 231 3.69 24.83 2.63
CA ALA A 231 3.48 24.29 3.97
C ALA A 231 3.13 25.40 4.97
N THR A 232 3.82 26.53 4.90
CA THR A 232 3.56 27.72 5.74
C THR A 232 2.21 28.39 5.46
N LYS A 233 1.63 28.19 4.27
CA LYS A 233 0.31 28.69 3.86
C LYS A 233 -0.80 27.69 4.09
N ALA A 234 -0.47 26.44 4.44
CA ALA A 234 -1.45 25.42 4.72
C ALA A 234 -2.39 25.92 5.83
N PRO A 235 -3.71 25.65 5.74
CA PRO A 235 -4.65 26.07 6.76
C PRO A 235 -4.18 25.59 8.13
N LYS A 236 -3.93 26.52 9.05
CA LYS A 236 -3.67 26.17 10.45
C LYS A 236 -4.95 25.59 11.01
N VAL A 237 -4.87 24.31 11.36
CA VAL A 237 -6.03 23.51 11.70
C VAL A 237 -6.51 23.86 13.11
N SER A 238 -7.83 23.86 13.33
CA SER A 238 -8.42 24.06 14.67
C SER A 238 -8.02 22.91 15.61
N GLU A 239 -8.11 23.09 16.94
CA GLU A 239 -7.71 22.08 17.96
C GLU A 239 -8.36 20.68 17.80
N ARG A 240 -9.35 20.51 16.91
CA ARG A 240 -10.09 19.26 16.67
C ARG A 240 -9.85 18.60 15.32
N GLU A 241 -9.09 19.24 14.43
CA GLU A 241 -8.76 18.70 13.12
C GLU A 241 -7.23 18.50 13.06
N GLU A 242 -6.77 17.43 12.42
CA GLU A 242 -5.35 17.11 12.36
C GLU A 242 -4.65 17.99 11.31
N SER A 243 -3.40 18.42 11.60
CA SER A 243 -2.56 19.12 10.61
C SER A 243 -2.52 18.33 9.30
N SER A 244 -2.91 18.97 8.20
CA SER A 244 -2.82 18.38 6.87
C SER A 244 -1.39 18.34 6.33
N VAL A 245 -0.38 18.71 7.13
CA VAL A 245 1.04 18.67 6.78
C VAL A 245 1.81 17.90 7.84
N GLN A 246 2.55 16.88 7.41
CA GLN A 246 3.46 16.06 8.19
C GLN A 246 4.90 16.42 7.81
N ASN A 247 5.73 16.77 8.80
CA ASN A 247 7.16 17.05 8.56
C ASN A 247 7.99 15.80 8.86
N LEU A 248 8.69 15.28 7.84
CA LEU A 248 9.53 14.09 7.96
C LEU A 248 10.98 14.41 7.54
N LEU A 249 11.95 13.92 8.32
CA LEU A 249 13.37 13.98 7.98
C LEU A 249 13.84 12.61 7.49
N ILE A 250 14.17 12.52 6.20
CA ILE A 250 14.50 11.26 5.54
C ILE A 250 15.80 11.44 4.77
N ASN A 251 16.82 10.63 5.09
CA ASN A 251 18.15 10.69 4.47
C ASN A 251 18.77 12.11 4.46
N ALA A 252 18.67 12.81 5.61
CA ALA A 252 19.08 14.21 5.79
C ALA A 252 18.30 15.26 4.98
N THR A 253 17.23 14.87 4.28
CA THR A 253 16.32 15.80 3.58
C THR A 253 15.02 15.95 4.38
N SER A 254 14.61 17.19 4.65
CA SER A 254 13.31 17.49 5.25
C SER A 254 12.24 17.56 4.19
N TYR A 255 11.13 16.86 4.40
CA TYR A 255 9.94 16.90 3.57
C TYR A 255 8.75 17.41 4.37
N ASP A 256 8.05 18.39 3.82
CA ASP A 256 6.70 18.73 4.24
C ASP A 256 5.73 17.95 3.34
N ILE A 257 5.04 16.96 3.91
CA ILE A 257 4.12 16.09 3.20
C ILE A 257 2.71 16.58 3.49
N TYR A 258 2.04 17.10 2.47
CA TYR A 258 0.61 17.34 2.56
C TYR A 258 -0.12 16.00 2.56
N VAL A 259 -0.96 15.76 3.55
CA VAL A 259 -1.82 14.58 3.64
C VAL A 259 -3.25 14.98 3.95
N HIS A 260 -4.19 14.42 3.20
CA HIS A 260 -5.60 14.61 3.46
C HIS A 260 -6.39 13.32 3.22
N SER A 261 -7.29 13.02 4.16
CA SER A 261 -8.18 11.87 4.09
C SER A 261 -9.62 12.33 3.91
N TYR A 262 -10.21 12.08 2.75
CA TYR A 262 -11.60 12.40 2.44
C TYR A 262 -12.51 11.25 2.90
N LEU A 263 -13.05 11.36 4.11
CA LEU A 263 -14.03 10.40 4.62
C LEU A 263 -15.30 10.41 3.76
N HIS A 264 -15.92 9.25 3.58
CA HIS A 264 -17.08 9.02 2.71
C HIS A 264 -16.77 8.98 1.20
N TYR A 265 -15.52 9.25 0.82
CA TYR A 265 -14.99 9.07 -0.53
C TYR A 265 -14.13 7.80 -0.65
N GLY A 266 -14.31 6.80 0.22
CA GLY A 266 -13.81 5.45 -0.07
C GLY A 266 -14.75 4.72 -1.00
N LEU A 267 -14.31 3.64 -1.67
CA LEU A 267 -15.12 2.97 -2.68
C LEU A 267 -16.47 2.47 -2.12
N LEU A 268 -16.45 1.80 -0.97
CA LEU A 268 -17.65 1.26 -0.33
C LEU A 268 -18.55 2.36 0.23
N ALA A 269 -17.96 3.43 0.76
CA ALA A 269 -18.73 4.59 1.22
C ALA A 269 -19.37 5.34 0.05
N ALA A 270 -18.62 5.53 -1.04
CA ALA A 270 -19.08 6.21 -2.24
C ALA A 270 -20.29 5.50 -2.85
N ARG A 271 -20.29 4.15 -2.89
CA ARG A 271 -21.49 3.39 -3.30
C ARG A 271 -22.73 3.80 -2.51
N ALA A 272 -22.61 3.96 -1.19
CA ALA A 272 -23.72 4.40 -0.36
C ALA A 272 -24.17 5.82 -0.70
N GLU A 273 -23.24 6.75 -0.94
CA GLU A 273 -23.57 8.13 -1.35
C GLU A 273 -24.24 8.20 -2.73
N ILE A 274 -23.78 7.38 -3.67
CA ILE A 274 -24.35 7.27 -5.04
C ILE A 274 -25.77 6.69 -4.98
N LEU A 275 -25.97 5.61 -4.22
CA LEU A 275 -27.28 4.97 -4.07
C LEU A 275 -28.33 5.82 -3.35
N LYS A 276 -27.93 6.89 -2.62
CA LYS A 276 -28.88 7.87 -2.09
C LYS A 276 -29.52 8.72 -3.18
N VAL A 277 -28.86 8.89 -4.32
CA VAL A 277 -29.31 9.79 -5.38
C VAL A 277 -29.85 9.07 -6.60
N GLY A 278 -29.42 7.82 -6.87
CA GLY A 278 -29.92 7.03 -7.99
C GLY A 278 -29.28 5.65 -8.13
N ASN A 279 -29.93 4.80 -8.91
CA ASN A 279 -29.53 3.41 -9.17
C ASN A 279 -29.11 3.19 -10.64
N ASN A 280 -28.79 4.25 -11.39
CA ASN A 280 -28.50 4.12 -12.83
C ASN A 280 -27.17 3.38 -13.10
N CYS A 281 -26.35 3.20 -12.06
CA CYS A 281 -25.09 2.45 -12.10
C CYS A 281 -25.25 0.94 -11.88
N MET A 282 -26.41 0.46 -11.45
CA MET A 282 -26.60 -0.94 -11.09
C MET A 282 -26.75 -1.81 -12.34
N LEU A 283 -26.03 -2.93 -12.40
CA LEU A 283 -26.06 -3.83 -13.57
C LEU A 283 -27.46 -4.41 -13.83
N SER A 284 -27.89 -4.35 -15.10
CA SER A 284 -29.20 -4.83 -15.52
C SER A 284 -29.43 -6.28 -15.09
N GLY A 285 -30.60 -6.55 -14.51
CA GLY A 285 -30.96 -7.88 -13.97
C GLY A 285 -30.62 -8.06 -12.49
N TYR A 286 -29.83 -7.17 -11.88
CA TYR A 286 -29.58 -7.21 -10.44
C TYR A 286 -30.76 -6.65 -9.65
N LYS A 287 -31.20 -7.40 -8.64
CA LYS A 287 -32.19 -6.97 -7.64
C LYS A 287 -31.66 -7.30 -6.26
N GLY A 288 -31.42 -6.26 -5.48
CA GLY A 288 -30.76 -6.43 -4.20
C GLY A 288 -30.64 -5.14 -3.43
N THR A 289 -29.90 -5.24 -2.33
CA THR A 289 -29.67 -4.12 -1.42
C THR A 289 -28.22 -4.05 -1.02
N TYR A 290 -27.71 -2.83 -0.86
CA TYR A 290 -26.37 -2.58 -0.37
C TYR A 290 -26.42 -2.20 1.11
N ARG A 291 -25.54 -2.78 1.94
CA ARG A 291 -25.43 -2.42 3.35
C ARG A 291 -24.10 -1.74 3.60
N TYR A 292 -24.14 -0.53 4.15
CA TYR A 292 -22.96 0.21 4.59
C TYR A 292 -23.19 0.78 5.98
N GLY A 293 -22.35 0.38 6.93
CA GLY A 293 -22.61 0.58 8.36
C GLY A 293 -23.93 -0.06 8.79
N ASN A 294 -24.75 0.71 9.51
CA ASN A 294 -26.08 0.29 9.99
C ASN A 294 -27.21 0.66 9.01
N LYS A 295 -26.89 1.14 7.80
CA LYS A 295 -27.88 1.57 6.82
C LYS A 295 -27.96 0.59 5.65
N LYS A 296 -29.18 0.44 5.12
CA LYS A 296 -29.51 -0.38 3.96
C LYS A 296 -29.98 0.53 2.83
N TYR A 297 -29.43 0.33 1.64
CA TYR A 297 -29.71 1.10 0.44
C TYR A 297 -30.31 0.18 -0.62
N ASN A 298 -31.33 0.66 -1.35
CA ASN A 298 -31.84 -0.09 -2.49
C ASN A 298 -30.79 -0.05 -3.61
N ALA A 299 -30.31 -1.20 -4.04
CA ALA A 299 -29.30 -1.32 -5.09
C ALA A 299 -29.86 -2.05 -6.32
N SER A 300 -31.18 -2.12 -6.50
CA SER A 300 -31.77 -2.80 -7.66
C SER A 300 -31.64 -1.96 -8.93
N ALA A 301 -31.40 -2.62 -10.06
CA ALA A 301 -31.31 -1.99 -11.37
C ALA A 301 -32.62 -1.29 -11.76
N THR A 302 -32.49 -0.18 -12.50
CA THR A 302 -33.66 0.54 -13.05
C THR A 302 -34.33 -0.27 -14.16
N SER A 303 -35.59 0.03 -14.46
CA SER A 303 -36.31 -0.59 -15.59
C SER A 303 -35.64 -0.32 -16.94
N SER A 304 -34.97 0.81 -17.10
CA SER A 304 -34.18 1.15 -18.29
C SER A 304 -32.80 0.46 -18.34
N GLY A 305 -32.46 -0.35 -17.33
CA GLY A 305 -31.15 -0.96 -17.19
C GLY A 305 -30.05 0.02 -16.78
N THR A 306 -28.81 -0.45 -16.89
CA THR A 306 -27.59 0.32 -16.60
C THR A 306 -27.33 1.32 -17.71
N ASN A 307 -26.89 2.54 -17.35
CA ASN A 307 -26.54 3.55 -18.33
C ASN A 307 -25.35 4.37 -17.85
N TYR A 308 -24.24 4.35 -18.58
CA TYR A 308 -23.01 5.06 -18.23
C TYR A 308 -23.24 6.56 -17.98
N THR A 309 -23.96 7.25 -18.88
CA THR A 309 -24.19 8.69 -18.78
C THR A 309 -25.02 9.06 -17.56
N LYS A 310 -26.12 8.33 -17.30
CA LYS A 310 -26.95 8.54 -16.10
C LYS A 310 -26.21 8.15 -14.82
N CYS A 311 -25.44 7.05 -14.85
CA CYS A 311 -24.60 6.65 -13.73
C CYS A 311 -23.58 7.73 -13.38
N LYS A 312 -22.93 8.33 -14.37
CA LYS A 312 -22.03 9.47 -14.17
C LYS A 312 -22.73 10.66 -13.51
N THR A 313 -23.98 10.95 -13.88
CA THR A 313 -24.79 11.98 -13.21
C THR A 313 -25.05 11.62 -11.74
N ASP A 314 -25.40 10.36 -11.45
CA ASP A 314 -25.59 9.88 -10.07
C ASP A 314 -24.29 10.00 -9.26
N VAL A 315 -23.13 9.64 -9.84
CA VAL A 315 -21.81 9.77 -9.19
C VAL A 315 -21.48 11.22 -8.86
N VAL A 316 -21.62 12.13 -9.83
CA VAL A 316 -21.34 13.56 -9.64
C VAL A 316 -22.25 14.16 -8.55
N LYS A 317 -23.52 13.78 -8.56
CA LYS A 317 -24.52 14.28 -7.60
C LYS A 317 -24.32 13.69 -6.20
N GLY A 318 -24.10 12.39 -6.09
CA GLY A 318 -23.95 11.67 -4.82
C GLY A 318 -22.74 12.14 -4.01
N LEU A 319 -21.65 12.45 -4.71
CA LEU A 319 -20.39 12.88 -4.08
C LEU A 319 -20.19 14.39 -4.07
N ASN A 320 -21.21 15.14 -4.48
CA ASN A 320 -21.21 16.60 -4.51
C ASN A 320 -19.98 17.19 -5.24
N PHE A 321 -19.54 16.55 -6.32
CA PHE A 321 -18.49 17.09 -7.20
C PHE A 321 -18.93 18.40 -7.89
N SER A 322 -20.21 18.76 -7.80
CA SER A 322 -20.80 20.00 -8.32
C SER A 322 -20.35 21.26 -7.56
N LYS A 323 -19.78 21.13 -6.36
CA LYS A 323 -19.05 22.23 -5.71
C LYS A 323 -17.57 21.98 -5.97
N PRO A 324 -16.84 22.88 -6.66
CA PRO A 324 -15.39 22.77 -6.65
C PRO A 324 -14.96 22.83 -5.18
N ALA A 325 -14.32 21.77 -4.69
CA ALA A 325 -13.69 21.76 -3.37
C ALA A 325 -12.67 22.93 -3.22
N CYS A 326 -12.31 23.56 -4.34
CA CYS A 326 -11.44 24.72 -4.44
C CYS A 326 -12.18 26.05 -4.57
N THR A 327 -12.71 26.54 -3.45
CA THR A 327 -12.93 27.99 -3.23
C THR A 327 -11.82 28.65 -2.42
N ARG A 328 -10.87 27.88 -1.87
CA ARG A 328 -9.66 28.41 -1.22
C ARG A 328 -8.48 28.29 -2.19
N THR A 329 -8.11 29.44 -2.77
CA THR A 329 -6.83 29.76 -3.41
C THR A 329 -5.93 28.59 -3.79
N LYS A 330 -5.89 28.29 -5.10
CA LYS A 330 -4.95 27.38 -5.76
C LYS A 330 -4.99 25.96 -5.20
N CYS A 331 -5.95 25.17 -5.71
CA CYS A 331 -5.74 23.73 -5.86
C CYS A 331 -4.32 23.55 -6.39
N THR A 332 -3.49 22.98 -5.54
CA THR A 332 -2.03 22.90 -5.61
C THR A 332 -1.56 22.62 -7.03
N ASN A 333 -0.54 23.36 -7.46
CA ASN A 333 0.24 23.05 -8.66
C ASN A 333 0.97 21.72 -8.42
N TRP A 334 0.23 20.61 -8.42
CA TRP A 334 0.77 19.29 -8.15
C TRP A 334 1.44 18.79 -9.44
N HIS A 335 2.70 18.41 -9.32
CA HIS A 335 3.53 18.05 -10.47
C HIS A 335 3.39 16.56 -10.81
N LYS A 336 2.75 16.32 -11.95
CA LYS A 336 2.95 15.28 -12.97
C LYS A 336 2.74 13.79 -12.61
N ASN A 337 3.13 13.26 -11.44
CA ASN A 337 3.14 11.81 -11.19
C ASN A 337 2.41 11.40 -9.88
N LEU A 338 1.44 10.50 -9.99
CA LEU A 338 0.75 9.86 -8.86
C LEU A 338 0.92 8.34 -8.90
N PHE A 339 1.04 7.74 -7.73
CA PHE A 339 0.93 6.30 -7.55
C PHE A 339 -0.47 5.98 -7.00
N LEU A 340 -1.19 5.11 -7.69
CA LEU A 340 -2.56 4.74 -7.32
C LEU A 340 -2.54 3.40 -6.59
N THR A 341 -3.17 3.34 -5.41
CA THR A 341 -3.15 2.12 -4.58
C THR A 341 -4.56 1.62 -4.26
N SER A 342 -4.61 0.42 -3.70
CA SER A 342 -5.76 -0.24 -3.07
C SER A 342 -6.82 -0.58 -4.09
N LEU A 343 -8.03 -0.06 -3.91
CA LEU A 343 -9.15 -0.44 -4.74
C LEU A 343 -9.01 0.12 -6.16
N PHE A 344 -8.11 1.08 -6.41
CA PHE A 344 -7.71 1.42 -7.78
C PHE A 344 -7.01 0.24 -8.46
N PHE A 345 -6.05 -0.40 -7.77
CA PHE A 345 -5.33 -1.55 -8.30
C PHE A 345 -6.26 -2.75 -8.46
N ASP A 346 -7.07 -3.06 -7.44
CA ASP A 346 -7.97 -4.21 -7.49
C ASP A 346 -8.92 -4.09 -8.69
N LYS A 347 -9.52 -2.93 -8.95
CA LYS A 347 -10.40 -2.74 -10.11
C LYS A 347 -9.69 -2.83 -11.44
N ALA A 348 -8.48 -2.27 -11.54
CA ALA A 348 -7.67 -2.35 -12.75
C ALA A 348 -7.27 -3.79 -13.08
N TYR A 349 -6.93 -4.58 -12.06
CA TYR A 349 -6.62 -5.99 -12.16
C TYR A 349 -7.86 -6.81 -12.54
N GLU A 350 -8.98 -6.61 -11.84
CA GLU A 350 -10.25 -7.32 -12.05
C GLU A 350 -10.81 -7.11 -13.46
N THR A 351 -10.58 -5.94 -14.05
CA THR A 351 -11.07 -5.59 -15.40
C THR A 351 -10.04 -5.83 -16.51
N GLY A 352 -8.85 -6.30 -16.17
CA GLY A 352 -7.87 -6.80 -17.14
C GLY A 352 -7.07 -5.76 -17.90
N PHE A 353 -7.18 -4.46 -17.58
CA PHE A 353 -6.31 -3.44 -18.19
C PHE A 353 -4.96 -3.28 -17.46
N VAL A 354 -4.69 -4.14 -16.47
CA VAL A 354 -3.38 -4.33 -15.85
C VAL A 354 -3.01 -5.81 -15.89
N ASP A 355 -1.90 -6.15 -16.55
CA ASP A 355 -1.44 -7.54 -16.69
C ASP A 355 -0.86 -8.08 -15.37
N PRO A 356 -1.38 -9.22 -14.85
CA PRO A 356 -0.79 -9.91 -13.70
C PRO A 356 0.71 -10.21 -13.83
N LYS A 357 1.18 -10.44 -15.06
CA LYS A 357 2.54 -10.92 -15.35
C LYS A 357 3.58 -9.81 -15.33
N THR A 358 3.20 -8.53 -15.38
CA THR A 358 4.16 -7.40 -15.36
C THR A 358 4.67 -7.07 -13.94
N GLY A 359 4.57 -8.00 -13.00
CA GLY A 359 5.03 -7.81 -11.62
C GLY A 359 4.18 -6.80 -10.84
N GLY A 360 2.92 -6.64 -11.22
CA GLY A 360 1.95 -5.74 -10.58
C GLY A 360 2.10 -4.27 -10.98
N VAL A 361 3.14 -3.91 -11.73
CA VAL A 361 3.42 -2.53 -12.12
C VAL A 361 2.91 -2.25 -13.53
N ALA A 362 1.99 -1.29 -13.65
CA ALA A 362 1.47 -0.86 -14.94
C ALA A 362 1.27 0.65 -15.00
N LYS A 363 1.46 1.19 -16.21
CA LYS A 363 1.16 2.57 -16.53
C LYS A 363 -0.30 2.73 -16.94
N VAL A 364 -1.07 3.55 -16.21
CA VAL A 364 -2.46 3.82 -16.58
C VAL A 364 -2.79 5.31 -16.63
N LYS A 365 -3.93 5.58 -17.25
CA LYS A 365 -4.56 6.88 -17.42
C LYS A 365 -5.99 6.83 -16.88
N ALA A 366 -6.53 8.00 -16.55
CA ALA A 366 -7.96 8.10 -16.20
C ALA A 366 -8.87 7.59 -17.34
N SER A 367 -8.44 7.68 -18.60
CA SER A 367 -9.19 7.14 -19.75
C SER A 367 -9.35 5.61 -19.69
N ASP A 368 -8.38 4.89 -19.12
CA ASP A 368 -8.44 3.42 -19.05
C ASP A 368 -9.59 2.99 -18.10
N PHE A 369 -9.76 3.73 -16.99
CA PHE A 369 -10.93 3.58 -16.11
C PHE A 369 -12.24 3.96 -16.81
N GLU A 370 -12.24 5.00 -17.64
CA GLU A 370 -13.43 5.40 -18.40
C GLU A 370 -13.84 4.33 -19.42
N ASP A 371 -12.88 3.76 -20.14
CA ASP A 371 -13.15 2.74 -21.15
C ASP A 371 -13.64 1.44 -20.48
N ALA A 372 -13.00 1.03 -19.38
CA ALA A 372 -13.48 -0.07 -18.55
C ALA A 372 -14.89 0.21 -17.98
N ALA A 373 -15.16 1.45 -17.54
CA ALA A 373 -16.48 1.84 -17.04
C ALA A 373 -17.56 1.75 -18.11
N LYS A 374 -17.31 2.31 -19.30
CA LYS A 374 -18.26 2.25 -20.43
C LYS A 374 -18.58 0.80 -20.80
N HIS A 375 -17.55 -0.05 -20.84
CA HIS A 375 -17.72 -1.47 -21.11
C HIS A 375 -18.54 -2.16 -20.02
N ALA A 376 -18.14 -2.05 -18.75
CA ALA A 376 -18.86 -2.66 -17.62
C ALA A 376 -20.32 -2.18 -17.54
N CYS A 377 -20.60 -0.91 -17.79
CA CYS A 377 -21.95 -0.35 -17.80
C CYS A 377 -22.81 -0.80 -19.00
N SER A 378 -22.22 -1.42 -20.03
CA SER A 378 -22.95 -2.00 -21.16
C SER A 378 -23.43 -3.43 -20.90
N LEU A 379 -22.89 -4.08 -19.86
CA LEU A 379 -23.19 -5.47 -19.52
C LEU A 379 -24.47 -5.57 -18.67
N ASN A 380 -25.10 -6.74 -18.74
CA ASN A 380 -26.06 -7.20 -17.74
C ASN A 380 -25.39 -8.23 -16.82
N MET A 381 -26.07 -8.63 -15.74
CA MET A 381 -25.51 -9.59 -14.78
C MET A 381 -25.02 -10.89 -15.44
N LYS A 382 -25.80 -11.46 -16.38
CA LYS A 382 -25.46 -12.71 -17.06
C LYS A 382 -24.17 -12.61 -17.88
N TYR A 383 -23.98 -11.50 -18.61
CA TYR A 383 -22.75 -11.29 -19.38
C TYR A 383 -21.57 -10.92 -18.49
N ALA A 384 -21.79 -10.12 -17.44
CA ALA A 384 -20.77 -9.74 -16.49
C ALA A 384 -20.19 -10.95 -15.73
N GLU A 385 -21.03 -11.92 -15.33
CA GLU A 385 -20.58 -13.18 -14.71
C GLU A 385 -19.68 -14.02 -15.63
N LYS A 386 -19.99 -14.02 -16.93
CA LYS A 386 -19.21 -14.76 -17.93
C LYS A 386 -17.86 -14.09 -18.17
N GLU A 387 -17.83 -12.76 -18.22
CA GLU A 387 -16.64 -11.99 -18.57
C GLU A 387 -15.69 -11.79 -17.39
N TYR A 388 -16.23 -11.63 -16.17
CA TYR A 388 -15.45 -11.46 -14.95
C TYR A 388 -15.73 -12.59 -13.94
N PRO A 389 -15.37 -13.84 -14.28
CA PRO A 389 -15.73 -15.02 -13.48
C PRO A 389 -15.04 -15.06 -12.10
N SER A 390 -14.01 -14.25 -11.88
CA SER A 390 -13.32 -14.12 -10.60
C SER A 390 -14.06 -13.25 -9.59
N LEU A 391 -15.05 -12.46 -10.03
CA LEU A 391 -15.81 -11.55 -9.18
C LEU A 391 -17.05 -12.24 -8.60
N SER A 392 -17.33 -11.94 -7.33
CA SER A 392 -18.57 -12.37 -6.69
C SER A 392 -19.80 -11.70 -7.33
N TYR A 393 -20.97 -12.34 -7.21
CA TYR A 393 -22.24 -11.79 -7.70
C TYR A 393 -22.48 -10.35 -7.21
N ASP A 394 -22.24 -10.09 -5.92
CA ASP A 394 -22.39 -8.76 -5.34
C ASP A 394 -21.35 -7.79 -5.92
N SER A 395 -20.08 -8.19 -6.02
CA SER A 395 -19.02 -7.36 -6.61
C SER A 395 -19.31 -6.96 -8.05
N LEU A 396 -19.82 -7.90 -8.86
CA LEU A 396 -20.22 -7.66 -10.24
C LEU A 396 -21.29 -6.58 -10.34
N SER A 397 -22.30 -6.64 -9.46
CA SER A 397 -23.43 -5.71 -9.51
C SER A 397 -23.04 -4.23 -9.40
N PHE A 398 -21.92 -3.94 -8.73
CA PHE A 398 -21.39 -2.58 -8.54
C PHE A 398 -20.24 -2.21 -9.49
N LEU A 399 -19.82 -3.09 -10.40
CA LEU A 399 -18.62 -2.88 -11.21
C LEU A 399 -18.70 -1.60 -12.07
N CYS A 400 -19.85 -1.36 -12.72
CA CYS A 400 -20.11 -0.12 -13.45
C CYS A 400 -20.00 1.10 -12.53
N MET A 401 -20.63 1.07 -11.35
CA MET A 401 -20.59 2.15 -10.37
C MET A 401 -19.15 2.47 -9.93
N ASP A 402 -18.38 1.43 -9.60
CA ASP A 402 -17.02 1.56 -9.10
C ASP A 402 -16.09 2.23 -10.12
N LEU A 403 -16.14 1.77 -11.36
CA LEU A 403 -15.26 2.27 -12.43
C LEU A 403 -15.66 3.69 -12.85
N VAL A 404 -16.96 3.99 -12.94
CA VAL A 404 -17.42 5.37 -13.18
C VAL A 404 -16.96 6.28 -12.05
N TYR A 405 -17.08 5.84 -10.80
CA TYR A 405 -16.62 6.61 -9.66
C TYR A 405 -15.11 6.86 -9.70
N GLN A 406 -14.29 5.82 -9.90
CA GLN A 406 -12.83 5.96 -9.97
C GLN A 406 -12.40 6.91 -11.09
N PHE A 407 -13.03 6.82 -12.26
CA PHE A 407 -12.80 7.76 -13.36
C PHE A 407 -13.11 9.20 -12.97
N ILE A 408 -14.29 9.45 -12.38
CA ILE A 408 -14.72 10.81 -11.99
C ILE A 408 -13.83 11.35 -10.87
N LEU A 409 -13.46 10.52 -9.90
CA LEU A 409 -12.55 10.90 -8.82
C LEU A 409 -11.18 11.35 -9.37
N LEU A 410 -10.59 10.58 -10.28
CA LEU A 410 -9.31 10.92 -10.89
C LEU A 410 -9.40 12.16 -11.77
N ARG A 411 -10.43 12.27 -12.61
CA ARG A 411 -10.57 13.35 -13.59
C ARG A 411 -11.03 14.68 -12.98
N ASP A 412 -12.09 14.64 -12.18
CA ASP A 412 -12.78 15.82 -11.66
C ASP A 412 -12.39 16.14 -10.21
N GLY A 413 -12.01 15.13 -9.42
CA GLY A 413 -11.58 15.32 -8.04
C GLY A 413 -10.15 15.85 -7.91
N TYR A 414 -9.19 15.24 -8.63
CA TYR A 414 -7.75 15.53 -8.46
C TYR A 414 -7.06 16.18 -9.67
N GLY A 415 -7.80 16.50 -10.74
CA GLY A 415 -7.36 17.40 -11.82
C GLY A 415 -6.88 16.70 -13.11
N LYS A 416 -6.96 17.45 -14.22
CA LYS A 416 -6.86 16.98 -15.62
C LYS A 416 -5.45 16.58 -16.14
N PHE A 417 -4.41 16.56 -15.31
CA PHE A 417 -3.02 16.32 -15.76
C PHE A 417 -2.38 15.14 -15.06
N ILE A 418 -2.94 13.95 -15.26
CA ILE A 418 -2.35 12.71 -14.76
C ILE A 418 -1.58 12.06 -15.91
N HIS A 419 -0.28 12.31 -16.00
CA HIS A 419 0.60 11.58 -16.91
C HIS A 419 1.43 10.59 -16.10
N HIS A 420 1.15 9.31 -16.32
CA HIS A 420 1.87 8.14 -15.78
C HIS A 420 1.49 7.80 -14.32
N CYS A 421 0.40 7.04 -14.16
CA CYS A 421 0.16 6.30 -12.93
C CYS A 421 1.00 5.03 -12.93
N ILE A 422 1.60 4.64 -11.81
CA ILE A 422 2.29 3.35 -11.67
C ILE A 422 1.56 2.55 -10.58
N TYR A 423 1.35 1.25 -10.77
CA TYR A 423 0.74 0.33 -9.78
C TYR A 423 1.77 -0.59 -9.12
N LYS A 424 1.44 -1.26 -8.01
CA LYS A 424 1.96 -2.61 -7.67
C LYS A 424 1.16 -3.33 -6.56
N GLN A 425 0.93 -4.62 -6.86
CA GLN A 425 0.60 -5.81 -6.06
C GLN A 425 0.02 -5.68 -4.64
N LYS A 426 -1.04 -6.45 -4.44
CA LYS A 426 -1.61 -6.86 -3.15
C LYS A 426 -0.54 -7.36 -2.17
N GLY A 427 -0.34 -6.63 -1.07
CA GLY A 427 0.24 -7.16 0.17
C GLY A 427 1.64 -6.71 0.57
N SER A 428 2.55 -6.32 -0.35
CA SER A 428 3.96 -6.08 0.01
C SER A 428 4.40 -4.62 0.11
N ILE A 429 3.69 -3.70 -0.55
CA ILE A 429 4.03 -2.28 -0.49
C ILE A 429 3.45 -1.63 0.76
N TYR A 430 2.18 -1.90 1.08
CA TYR A 430 1.42 -1.35 2.23
C TYR A 430 2.12 -1.38 3.58
N TYR A 431 3.12 -2.24 3.74
CA TYR A 431 3.70 -2.51 5.04
C TYR A 431 5.20 -2.28 5.08
N LEU A 432 5.81 -2.05 3.90
CA LEU A 432 7.09 -1.38 3.83
C LEU A 432 6.91 0.08 4.35
N GLU A 433 5.67 0.61 4.28
CA GLU A 433 5.15 1.90 4.79
C GLU A 433 5.51 2.16 6.24
N LEU A 434 5.11 1.26 7.13
CA LEU A 434 5.40 1.37 8.57
C LEU A 434 6.85 1.05 8.92
N THR A 435 7.58 0.36 8.04
CA THR A 435 8.94 -0.11 8.32
C THR A 435 10.00 0.97 8.04
N LEU A 436 9.87 1.64 6.89
CA LEU A 436 10.88 2.57 6.41
C LEU A 436 10.94 3.86 7.25
N ASP A 437 9.79 4.44 7.61
CA ASP A 437 9.73 5.64 8.45
C ASP A 437 10.51 5.47 9.76
N PHE A 438 10.30 4.35 10.44
CA PHE A 438 11.00 4.06 11.69
C PHE A 438 12.48 3.78 11.49
N LEU A 439 12.90 3.12 10.41
CA LEU A 439 14.32 2.94 10.10
C LEU A 439 15.03 4.26 9.83
N PHE A 440 14.36 5.21 9.15
CA PHE A 440 14.88 6.56 8.93
C PHE A 440 14.96 7.35 10.24
N LEU A 441 13.93 7.29 11.09
CA LEU A 441 13.91 7.95 12.41
C LEU A 441 14.95 7.37 13.38
N CYS A 442 15.19 6.05 13.37
CA CYS A 442 16.18 5.40 14.23
C CYS A 442 17.63 5.72 13.84
N ARG A 443 17.93 5.92 12.54
CA ARG A 443 19.28 6.30 12.07
C ARG A 443 19.69 7.68 12.62
N CYS A 444 18.75 8.60 12.78
CA CYS A 444 19.01 9.92 13.39
C CYS A 444 19.42 9.85 14.87
N GLY A 445 18.99 8.82 15.62
CA GLY A 445 19.38 8.62 17.02
C GLY A 445 20.81 8.10 17.21
N SER A 446 21.46 7.62 16.15
CA SER A 446 22.78 6.94 16.19
C SER A 446 23.97 7.78 15.73
N LEU A 447 23.77 9.04 15.32
CA LEU A 447 24.86 9.94 14.90
C LEU A 447 25.53 10.59 16.13
N SER A 448 26.86 10.52 16.19
CA SER A 448 27.65 11.03 17.32
C SER A 448 27.66 12.56 17.41
N ARG A 449 27.93 13.05 18.62
CA ARG A 449 27.86 14.46 19.05
C ARG A 449 28.75 15.43 18.25
N ASP A 450 29.72 14.92 17.50
CA ASP A 450 30.77 15.70 16.86
C ASP A 450 30.50 16.00 15.37
N GLU A 451 29.50 15.37 14.73
CA GLU A 451 29.19 15.58 13.30
C GLU A 451 28.18 16.71 13.01
N PHE A 452 27.58 17.31 14.03
CA PHE A 452 26.62 18.41 13.86
C PHE A 452 26.98 19.61 14.75
N GLY A 453 27.46 20.69 14.12
CA GLY A 453 27.56 22.03 14.72
C GLY A 453 26.19 22.61 15.13
N GLU A 454 26.11 23.90 15.45
CA GLU A 454 24.97 24.57 16.12
C GLU A 454 23.55 24.23 15.62
N LYS A 455 23.35 23.79 14.38
CA LYS A 455 22.06 23.26 13.86
C LYS A 455 21.60 21.96 14.57
N GLY A 456 22.50 21.20 15.18
CA GLY A 456 22.21 19.99 15.98
C GLY A 456 21.54 20.26 17.34
N ALA A 457 21.58 21.51 17.85
CA ALA A 457 20.87 21.88 19.08
C ALA A 457 19.36 22.01 18.83
N ILE A 458 18.96 22.56 17.69
CA ILE A 458 17.56 22.60 17.22
C ILE A 458 17.05 21.19 16.91
N GLN A 459 17.92 20.29 16.43
CA GLN A 459 17.58 18.90 16.07
C GLN A 459 17.34 17.99 17.29
N ARG A 460 18.07 18.20 18.40
CA ARG A 460 17.72 17.62 19.70
C ARG A 460 16.37 18.14 20.22
N PHE A 461 16.03 19.39 19.91
CA PHE A 461 14.75 20.00 20.25
C PHE A 461 13.61 19.51 19.35
N LEU A 462 13.85 19.04 18.12
CA LEU A 462 12.82 18.45 17.26
C LEU A 462 12.56 16.98 17.58
N CYS A 463 13.61 16.19 17.87
CA CYS A 463 13.42 14.84 18.42
C CYS A 463 12.78 14.88 19.83
N ARG A 464 13.21 15.78 20.72
CA ARG A 464 12.53 15.96 22.01
C ARG A 464 11.21 16.71 21.91
N GLY A 465 11.01 17.60 20.94
CA GLY A 465 9.83 18.46 20.80
C GLY A 465 8.66 17.76 20.12
N SER A 466 8.94 16.90 19.14
CA SER A 466 7.99 15.90 18.62
C SER A 466 7.56 14.92 19.73
N LEU A 467 8.47 14.58 20.65
CA LEU A 467 8.19 13.73 21.82
C LEU A 467 7.66 14.48 23.07
N ALA A 468 7.80 15.81 23.18
CA ALA A 468 7.42 16.61 24.36
C ALA A 468 6.11 17.36 24.17
N SER A 469 5.68 17.69 22.93
CA SER A 469 4.30 18.14 22.71
C SER A 469 3.28 17.04 23.03
N TRP A 470 3.73 15.81 23.22
CA TRP A 470 2.92 14.64 23.58
C TRP A 470 2.81 14.37 25.09
N LYS A 471 3.51 15.14 25.95
CA LYS A 471 3.42 14.99 27.42
C LYS A 471 2.53 16.01 28.14
N SER A 472 1.95 17.00 27.47
CA SER A 472 1.17 18.04 28.16
C SER A 472 -0.30 17.70 28.42
N ASN A 473 -0.85 16.60 27.91
CA ASN A 473 -2.29 16.27 28.08
C ASN A 473 -2.61 15.12 29.06
N SER A 474 -1.68 14.79 29.95
CA SER A 474 -1.98 13.89 31.08
C SER A 474 -1.48 14.50 32.39
N ARG A 475 -2.11 15.60 32.82
CA ARG A 475 -2.16 15.91 34.25
C ARG A 475 -3.30 15.12 34.87
N LEU A 476 -2.92 14.17 35.73
CA LEU A 476 -3.77 13.73 36.83
C LEU A 476 -4.39 14.97 37.49
N VAL A 477 -5.71 15.01 37.56
CA VAL A 477 -6.42 15.73 38.61
C VAL A 477 -7.31 14.72 39.31
N ALA A 478 -6.74 14.06 40.31
CA ALA A 478 -7.52 13.51 41.41
C ALA A 478 -7.73 14.65 42.41
N PHE A 479 -8.96 15.12 42.60
CA PHE A 479 -9.39 15.69 43.89
C PHE A 479 -10.92 15.65 44.03
N LYS A 480 -11.36 14.66 44.83
CA LYS A 480 -12.32 14.71 45.95
C LYS A 480 -13.71 15.37 45.77
N MET A 481 -14.72 14.54 46.03
CA MET A 481 -16.11 14.85 46.39
C MET A 481 -16.28 16.12 47.24
N ARG A 482 -17.20 16.98 46.82
CA ARG A 482 -18.41 17.37 47.58
C ARG A 482 -19.47 17.91 46.64
#